data_AF-A0A327KQ64-F1
#
_entry.id   AF-A0A327KQ64-F1
#
_cell.length_a   1.000
_cell.length_b   1.000
_cell.length_c   1.000
_cell.angle_alpha   90.00
_cell.angle_beta   90.00
_cell.angle_gamma   90.00
#
_symmetry.space_group_name_H-M   'P 1'
#
loop_
_entity.id
_entity.type
_entity.pdbx_description
1 polymer ?
#
loop_
_entity_poly.entity_id
_entity_poly.type
_entity_poly.pdbx_seq_one_letter_code
_entity_poly.pdbx_strand_id
1 'polypeptide(L)' 'MGTMPDEVDIPRRSRLDLNTYTELLIREAITSVEGLGADPRLTTAVTLMSEALGKVADVIDERLGEAR' A
#
# COMPACT_ATOMS: atom_id res chain seq x y z
N MET A 1 27.86 9.95 24.50
CA MET A 1 27.51 9.64 23.11
C MET A 1 26.11 9.03 23.14
N GLY A 2 25.08 9.81 22.84
CA GLY A 2 23.74 9.25 22.61
C GLY A 2 23.73 8.67 21.21
N THR A 3 23.42 7.39 21.09
CA THR A 3 23.15 6.75 19.80
C THR A 3 22.03 7.54 19.13
N MET A 4 22.30 8.09 17.94
CA MET A 4 21.22 8.60 17.09
C MET A 4 20.22 7.46 16.90
N PRO A 5 18.90 7.72 17.00
CA PRO A 5 17.92 6.66 16.77
C PRO A 5 18.19 6.08 15.39
N ASP A 6 18.32 4.75 15.32
CA ASP A 6 18.47 4.00 14.08
C ASP A 6 17.53 4.58 13.03
N GLU A 7 18.09 4.93 11.87
CA GLU A 7 17.36 5.46 10.72
C GLU A 7 16.16 4.53 10.47
N VAL A 8 14.95 5.02 10.74
CA VAL A 8 13.74 4.21 10.61
C VAL A 8 13.58 3.91 9.13
N ASP A 9 13.99 2.72 8.72
CA ASP A 9 13.87 2.27 7.34
C ASP A 9 12.39 1.97 7.06
N ILE A 10 11.68 3.00 6.58
CA ILE A 10 10.26 2.91 6.28
C ILE A 10 10.11 2.02 5.03
N PRO A 11 9.36 0.90 5.11
CA PRO A 11 9.17 0.03 3.96
C PRO A 11 8.66 0.80 2.74
N ARG A 12 9.22 0.54 1.54
CA ARG A 12 8.87 1.22 0.28
C ARG A 12 7.37 1.25 0.03
N ARG A 13 6.65 0.16 0.26
CA ARG A 13 5.19 0.08 0.09
C ARG A 13 4.40 1.07 0.95
N SER A 14 4.97 1.50 2.08
CA SER A 14 4.40 2.52 2.98
C SER A 14 4.71 3.96 2.53
N ARG A 15 5.64 4.13 1.58
CA ARG A 15 6.06 5.40 0.98
C ARG A 15 5.37 5.63 -0.35
N LEU A 16 4.34 6.49 -0.36
CA LEU A 16 3.53 6.77 -1.55
C LEU A 16 4.36 7.32 -2.73
N ASP A 17 5.44 8.03 -2.44
CA ASP A 17 6.40 8.52 -3.45
C ASP A 17 7.17 7.39 -4.17
N LEU A 18 7.25 6.21 -3.55
CA LEU A 18 7.89 5.02 -4.09
C LEU A 18 6.91 3.96 -4.57
N ASN A 19 5.60 4.26 -4.55
CA ASN A 19 4.58 3.35 -5.09
C ASN A 19 4.63 3.39 -6.63
N THR A 20 4.58 2.22 -7.24
CA THR A 20 4.46 2.07 -8.69
C THR A 20 3.10 2.58 -9.18
N TYR A 21 2.99 2.86 -10.48
CA TYR A 21 1.74 3.25 -11.11
C TYR A 21 0.59 2.27 -10.83
N THR A 22 0.88 0.96 -10.81
CA THR A 22 -0.12 -0.08 -10.51
C THR A 22 -0.63 -0.01 -9.08
N GLU A 23 0.25 0.21 -8.10
CA GLU A 23 -0.15 0.39 -6.69
C GLU A 23 -1.01 1.65 -6.51
N LEU A 24 -0.65 2.74 -7.20
CA LEU A 24 -1.40 3.99 -7.17
C LEU A 24 -2.81 3.84 -7.74
N LEU A 25 -2.98 3.08 -8.83
CA LEU A 25 -4.30 2.82 -9.42
C LEU A 25 -5.22 2.04 -8.47
N ILE A 26 -4.68 1.08 -7.69
CA ILE A 26 -5.49 0.35 -6.71
C ILE A 26 -5.91 1.27 -5.57
N ARG A 27 -5.02 2.16 -5.12
CA ARG A 27 -5.34 3.18 -4.11
C ARG A 27 -6.40 4.16 -4.61
N GLU A 28 -6.28 4.62 -5.85
CA GLU A 28 -7.28 5.49 -6.47
C GLU A 28 -8.65 4.79 -6.57
N ALA A 29 -8.68 3.50 -6.92
CA ALA A 29 -9.90 2.71 -6.93
C ALA A 29 -10.53 2.60 -5.53
N ILE A 30 -9.72 2.38 -4.49
CA ILE A 30 -10.19 2.41 -3.09
C ILE A 30 -10.83 3.76 -2.78
N THR A 31 -10.11 4.87 -3.00
CA THR A 31 -10.62 6.22 -2.74
C THR A 31 -11.90 6.52 -3.52
N SER A 32 -11.99 6.07 -4.78
CA SER A 32 -13.19 6.23 -5.59
C SER A 32 -14.39 5.47 -5.02
N VAL A 33 -14.18 4.26 -4.47
CA VAL A 33 -15.25 3.45 -3.86
C VAL A 33 -15.68 4.04 -2.52
N GLU A 34 -14.74 4.51 -1.70
CA GLU A 34 -15.03 5.20 -0.44
C GLU A 34 -15.87 6.48 -0.65
N GLY A 35 -15.63 7.18 -1.76
CA GLY A 35 -16.40 8.37 -2.15
C GLY A 35 -17.90 8.12 -2.43
N LEU A 36 -18.32 6.85 -2.59
CA LEU A 36 -19.73 6.50 -2.78
C LEU A 36 -20.52 6.48 -1.44
N GLY A 37 -19.83 6.57 -0.31
CA GLY A 37 -20.43 6.62 1.03
C GLY A 37 -20.27 5.33 1.84
N ALA A 38 -20.93 5.29 3.00
CA ALA A 38 -20.81 4.17 3.94
C ALA A 38 -21.86 3.09 3.66
N ASP A 39 -21.45 2.00 3.02
CA ASP A 39 -22.24 0.77 2.83
C ASP A 39 -21.36 -0.46 3.14
N PRO A 40 -21.83 -1.46 3.91
CA PRO A 40 -21.03 -2.63 4.27
C PRO A 40 -20.45 -3.39 3.07
N ARG A 41 -21.14 -3.43 1.93
CA ARG A 41 -20.65 -4.09 0.70
C ARG A 41 -19.49 -3.32 0.10
N LEU A 42 -19.54 -1.99 0.16
CA LEU A 42 -18.44 -1.13 -0.29
C LEU A 42 -17.23 -1.27 0.65
N THR A 43 -17.46 -1.38 1.97
CA THR A 43 -16.38 -1.72 2.92
C THR A 43 -15.73 -3.06 2.57
N THR A 44 -16.52 -4.10 2.26
CA THR A 44 -15.97 -5.39 1.81
C THR A 44 -15.15 -5.23 0.52
N ALA A 45 -15.63 -4.45 -0.45
CA ALA A 45 -14.89 -4.20 -1.69
C ALA A 45 -13.55 -3.49 -1.42
N VAL A 46 -13.52 -2.48 -0.55
CA VAL A 46 -12.29 -1.78 -0.13
C VAL A 46 -11.31 -2.72 0.57
N THR A 47 -11.79 -3.61 1.44
CA THR A 47 -10.94 -4.63 2.08
C THR A 47 -10.29 -5.54 1.04
N LEU A 48 -11.05 -6.05 0.08
CA LEU A 48 -10.53 -6.91 -0.99
C LEU A 48 -9.50 -6.21 -1.86
N MET A 49 -9.72 -4.93 -2.19
CA MET A 49 -8.75 -4.12 -2.94
C MET A 49 -7.48 -3.86 -2.13
N SER A 50 -7.59 -3.68 -0.82
CA SER A 50 -6.44 -3.51 0.07
C SER A 50 -5.59 -4.79 0.16
N GLU A 51 -6.23 -5.96 0.20
CA GLU A 51 -5.53 -7.25 0.10
C GLU A 51 -4.85 -7.43 -1.26
N ALA A 52 -5.52 -7.03 -2.35
CA ALA A 52 -4.95 -7.05 -3.68
C ALA A 52 -3.72 -6.14 -3.79
N LEU A 53 -3.77 -4.94 -3.21
CA LEU A 53 -2.63 -4.03 -3.11
C LEU A 53 -1.46 -4.68 -2.39
N GLY A 54 -1.72 -5.38 -1.28
CA GLY A 54 -0.70 -6.12 -0.53
C GLY A 54 0.03 -7.14 -1.40
N LYS A 55 -0.72 -7.98 -2.13
CA LYS A 55 -0.15 -8.99 -3.04
C LYS A 55 0.65 -8.37 -4.18
N VAL A 56 0.19 -7.25 -4.73
CA VAL A 56 0.92 -6.52 -5.77
C VAL A 56 2.23 -5.95 -5.21
N ALA A 57 2.19 -5.36 -4.02
CA ALA A 57 3.37 -4.85 -3.35
C ALA A 57 4.38 -5.96 -3.04
N ASP A 58 3.94 -7.15 -2.62
CA ASP A 58 4.81 -8.31 -2.39
C ASP A 58 5.61 -8.67 -3.65
N VAL A 59 4.95 -8.76 -4.80
CA VAL A 59 5.62 -9.06 -6.09
C VAL A 59 6.59 -7.96 -6.51
N ILE A 60 6.27 -6.70 -6.23
CA ILE A 60 7.15 -5.56 -6.55
C ILE A 60 8.39 -5.59 -5.66
N ASP A 61 8.20 -5.79 -4.36
CA ASP A 61 9.28 -5.83 -3.39
C ASP A 61 10.23 -7.01 -3.69
N GLU A 62 9.69 -8.19 -4.03
CA GLU A 62 10.49 -9.34 -4.51
C GLU A 62 11.33 -8.99 -5.75
N ARG A 63 10.77 -8.26 -6.71
CA ARG A 63 11.48 -7.85 -7.93
C ARG A 63 12.55 -6.79 -7.69
N LEU A 64 12.38 -5.95 -6.68
CA LEU A 64 13.33 -4.91 -6.29
C LEU A 64 14.43 -5.44 -5.36
N GLY A 65 14.34 -6.70 -4.92
CA GLY A 65 15.27 -7.26 -3.94
C GLY A 65 15.01 -6.74 -2.53
N GLU A 66 13.87 -6.09 -2.30
CA GLU A 66 13.38 -5.65 -0.99
C GLU A 66 12.56 -6.77 -0.32
N ALA A 67 13.00 -8.03 -0.51
CA ALA A 67 12.37 -9.19 0.08
C ALA A 67 12.47 -9.09 1.61
N ARG A 68 11.30 -9.09 2.26
CA ARG A 68 11.16 -8.91 3.70
C ARG A 68 11.52 -10.14 4.50
#